data_AF-A0A2K6FN04-F1
#
_entry.id   AF-A0A2K6FN04-F1
#
_cell.length_a   1.000
_cell.length_b   1.000
_cell.length_c   1.000
_cell.angle_alpha   90.00
_cell.angle_beta   90.00
_cell.angle_gamma   90.00
#
_symmetry.space_group_name_H-M   'P 1'
#
loop_
_entity.id
_entity.type
_entity.pdbx_description
1 polymer ?
#
loop_
_entity_poly.entity_id
_entity_poly.type
_entity_poly.pdbx_seq_one_letter_code
_entity_poly.pdbx_strand_id
1 'polypeptide(L)'
;MKLNISFPATGCQKLIEVDDERKLRTFYEKRMATEVAADALGEEWKKKPRTKAPKIQRLVTPRVLQHKRRRIALKKQRTKKNKEEAAEYAKLLAKRMKEAKEKRQEQIAKRRRLSSLRASTSKSESSQK
;
A
#
# COMPACT_ATOMS: atom_id res chain seq x y z
N MET A 1 -56.45 16.54 -17.79
CA MET A 1 -56.13 16.92 -16.38
C MET A 1 -54.62 16.85 -16.17
N LYS A 2 -54.02 17.72 -15.34
CA LYS A 2 -52.57 17.71 -15.05
C LYS A 2 -52.27 17.04 -13.71
N LEU A 3 -51.36 16.07 -13.70
CA LEU A 3 -50.89 15.35 -12.51
C LEU A 3 -49.43 15.70 -12.23
N ASN A 4 -49.15 16.13 -11.00
CA ASN A 4 -47.79 16.38 -10.56
C ASN A 4 -47.26 15.18 -9.77
N ILE A 5 -46.33 14.41 -10.36
CA ILE A 5 -45.85 13.16 -9.80
C ILE A 5 -44.38 13.31 -9.41
N SER A 6 -44.06 13.03 -8.15
CA SER A 6 -42.69 13.00 -7.63
C SER A 6 -42.23 11.55 -7.42
N PHE A 7 -40.93 11.30 -7.62
CA PHE A 7 -40.29 10.02 -7.28
C PHE A 7 -39.24 10.26 -6.18
N PRO A 8 -39.61 10.12 -4.89
CA PRO A 8 -38.75 10.47 -3.76
C PRO A 8 -37.40 9.74 -3.76
N ALA A 9 -37.34 8.51 -4.29
CA ALA A 9 -36.10 7.73 -4.33
C ALA A 9 -35.01 8.33 -5.22
N THR A 10 -35.36 9.16 -6.22
CA THR A 10 -34.38 9.88 -7.05
C THR A 10 -34.50 11.41 -6.93
N GLY A 11 -35.51 11.92 -6.23
CA GLY A 11 -35.76 13.36 -6.09
C GLY A 11 -36.23 14.06 -7.37
N CYS A 12 -36.65 13.31 -8.40
CA CYS A 12 -37.15 13.87 -9.64
C CYS A 12 -38.67 14.11 -9.56
N GLN A 13 -39.15 15.11 -10.29
CA GLN A 13 -40.57 15.43 -10.41
C GLN A 13 -40.94 15.63 -11.88
N LYS A 14 -42.14 15.19 -12.26
CA LYS A 14 -42.67 15.36 -13.61
C LYS A 14 -44.13 15.79 -13.55
N LEU A 15 -44.46 16.83 -14.31
CA LEU A 15 -45.83 17.20 -14.62
C LEU A 15 -46.29 16.40 -15.84
N ILE A 16 -47.41 15.69 -15.72
CA ILE A 16 -47.95 14.85 -16.78
C ILE A 16 -49.35 15.35 -17.10
N GLU A 17 -49.60 15.57 -18.38
CA GLU A 17 -50.92 15.89 -18.92
C GLU A 17 -51.61 14.57 -19.32
N VAL A 18 -52.77 14.30 -18.72
CA VAL A 18 -53.57 13.09 -18.96
C VAL A 18 -54.98 13.52 -19.34
N ASP A 19 -55.35 13.28 -20.59
CA ASP A 19 -56.67 13.67 -21.11
C ASP A 19 -57.68 12.51 -21.14
N ASP A 20 -57.19 11.26 -21.05
CA ASP A 20 -58.04 10.07 -21.04
C ASP A 20 -58.71 9.86 -19.66
N GLU A 21 -60.03 10.04 -19.64
CA GLU A 21 -60.85 9.91 -18.44
C GLU A 21 -60.85 8.50 -17.84
N ARG A 22 -60.64 7.45 -18.65
CA ARG A 22 -60.55 6.07 -18.14
C ARG A 22 -59.35 5.88 -17.22
N LYS A 23 -58.23 6.57 -17.52
CA LYS A 23 -57.02 6.57 -16.69
C LYS A 23 -57.22 7.36 -15.40
N LEU A 24 -58.00 8.44 -15.46
CA LEU A 24 -58.27 9.32 -14.32
C LEU A 24 -59.31 8.77 -13.36
N ARG A 25 -60.23 7.93 -13.84
CA ARG A 25 -61.33 7.36 -13.05
C ARG A 25 -60.89 6.69 -11.76
N THR A 26 -59.70 6.08 -11.74
CA THR A 26 -59.14 5.42 -10.55
C THR A 26 -58.90 6.39 -9.38
N PHE A 27 -58.74 7.69 -9.65
CA PHE A 27 -58.54 8.72 -8.62
C PHE A 27 -59.85 9.36 -8.13
N TYR A 28 -60.95 9.19 -8.86
CA TYR A 28 -62.23 9.75 -8.45
C TYR A 28 -62.74 9.04 -7.17
N GLU A 29 -63.40 9.82 -6.31
CA GLU A 29 -63.96 9.36 -5.02
C GLU A 29 -62.92 8.88 -3.98
N LYS A 30 -61.63 9.07 -4.25
CA LYS A 30 -60.55 8.78 -3.30
C LYS A 30 -60.18 10.04 -2.51
N ARG A 31 -59.95 9.87 -1.21
CA ARG A 31 -59.40 10.93 -0.35
C ARG A 31 -57.89 11.01 -0.50
N MET A 32 -57.31 12.17 -0.17
CA MET A 32 -55.86 12.33 -0.07
C MET A 32 -55.25 11.28 0.88
N ALA A 33 -53.99 10.92 0.64
CA ALA A 33 -53.25 9.87 1.37
C ALA A 33 -53.74 8.43 1.17
N THR A 34 -54.58 8.18 0.17
CA THR A 34 -54.95 6.81 -0.23
C THR A 34 -53.92 6.25 -1.23
N GLU A 35 -53.51 4.99 -1.06
CA GLU A 35 -52.65 4.29 -2.02
C GLU A 35 -53.48 3.79 -3.22
N VAL A 36 -53.00 4.05 -4.44
CA VAL A 36 -53.67 3.67 -5.69
C VAL A 36 -52.65 3.02 -6.64
N ALA A 37 -53.00 1.86 -7.21
CA ALA A 37 -52.17 1.19 -8.20
C ALA A 37 -52.08 2.01 -9.49
N ALA A 38 -50.87 2.20 -10.02
CA ALA A 38 -50.61 3.04 -11.19
C ALA A 38 -50.78 2.30 -12.53
N ASP A 39 -51.10 1.01 -12.53
CA ASP A 39 -51.18 0.18 -13.75
C ASP A 39 -52.20 0.71 -14.78
N ALA A 40 -53.25 1.38 -14.30
CA ALA A 40 -54.28 1.99 -15.15
C ALA A 40 -53.78 3.23 -15.94
N LEU A 41 -52.65 3.83 -15.56
CA LEU A 41 -52.10 5.01 -16.24
C LEU A 41 -51.38 4.65 -17.54
N GLY A 42 -50.86 3.42 -17.65
CA GLY A 42 -50.16 2.92 -18.84
C GLY A 42 -49.14 1.82 -18.51
N GLU A 43 -48.70 1.07 -19.53
CA GLU A 43 -47.72 0.00 -19.37
C GLU A 43 -46.35 0.52 -18.88
N GLU A 44 -46.05 1.81 -19.08
CA GLU A 44 -44.83 2.45 -18.56
C GLU A 44 -44.80 2.55 -17.02
N TRP A 45 -45.96 2.45 -16.36
CA TRP A 45 -46.09 2.46 -14.90
C TRP A 45 -45.99 1.06 -14.28
N LYS A 46 -45.93 0.02 -15.13
CA LYS A 46 -45.84 -1.37 -14.74
C LYS A 46 -44.40 -1.74 -14.37
N LYS A 47 -44.19 -2.13 -13.11
CA LYS A 47 -42.84 -2.44 -12.59
C LYS A 47 -42.37 -3.83 -13.06
N LYS A 48 -41.31 -3.90 -13.88
CA LYS A 48 -40.57 -5.16 -14.14
C LYS A 48 -39.58 -5.46 -13.00
N PRO A 49 -39.43 -6.71 -12.55
CA PRO A 49 -38.53 -7.03 -11.45
C PRO A 49 -37.07 -6.84 -11.89
N ARG A 50 -36.33 -5.99 -11.16
CA ARG A 50 -34.90 -5.76 -11.37
C ARG A 50 -34.14 -6.12 -10.11
N THR A 51 -33.19 -7.05 -10.22
CA THR A 51 -32.27 -7.38 -9.13
C THR A 51 -30.99 -6.55 -9.23
N LYS A 52 -30.56 -6.01 -8.08
CA LYS A 52 -29.27 -5.33 -7.91
C LYS A 52 -28.62 -5.87 -6.65
N ALA A 53 -27.33 -6.14 -6.73
CA ALA A 53 -26.53 -6.51 -5.57
C ALA A 53 -25.70 -5.31 -5.13
N PRO A 54 -25.71 -4.94 -3.84
CA PRO A 54 -24.82 -3.92 -3.33
C PRO A 54 -23.38 -4.44 -3.32
N LYS A 55 -22.42 -3.56 -3.62
CA LYS A 55 -21.02 -3.86 -3.42
C LYS A 55 -20.72 -3.79 -1.93
N ILE A 56 -20.55 -4.96 -1.30
CA ILE A 56 -20.19 -5.04 0.11
C ILE A 56 -18.72 -4.65 0.26
N GLN A 57 -18.47 -3.51 0.88
CA GLN A 57 -17.13 -3.02 1.15
C GLN A 57 -16.59 -3.64 2.46
N ARG A 58 -15.26 -3.77 2.59
CA ARG A 58 -14.55 -4.34 3.76
C ARG A 58 -14.77 -5.83 4.02
N LEU A 59 -15.31 -6.56 3.05
CA LEU A 59 -15.36 -8.01 3.10
C LEU A 59 -13.95 -8.61 3.14
N VAL A 60 -13.73 -9.60 4.02
CA VAL A 60 -12.49 -10.39 4.01
C VAL A 60 -12.47 -11.24 2.74
N THR A 61 -11.63 -10.84 1.79
CA THR A 61 -11.50 -11.54 0.49
C THR A 61 -10.15 -12.26 0.40
N PRO A 62 -10.04 -13.31 -0.43
CA PRO A 62 -8.76 -13.97 -0.71
C PRO A 62 -7.66 -12.98 -1.14
N ARG A 63 -8.03 -11.92 -1.88
CA ARG A 63 -7.14 -10.82 -2.27
C ARG A 63 -6.55 -10.07 -1.07
N VAL A 64 -7.37 -9.76 -0.07
CA VAL A 64 -6.91 -9.11 1.18
C VAL A 64 -5.94 -10.02 1.93
N LEU A 65 -6.19 -11.33 1.98
CA LEU A 65 -5.29 -12.30 2.59
C LEU A 65 -3.94 -12.37 1.86
N GLN A 66 -3.95 -12.39 0.52
CA GLN A 66 -2.75 -12.38 -0.30
C GLN A 66 -1.92 -11.10 -0.08
N HIS A 67 -2.56 -9.93 -0.04
CA HIS A 67 -1.89 -8.66 0.25
C HIS A 67 -1.24 -8.67 1.65
N LYS A 68 -1.91 -9.23 2.65
CA LYS A 68 -1.35 -9.37 4.01
C LYS A 68 -0.13 -10.28 4.04
N ARG A 69 -0.19 -11.43 3.34
CA ARG A 69 0.96 -12.35 3.19
C ARG A 69 2.14 -11.67 2.50
N ARG A 70 1.90 -10.97 1.39
CA ARG A 70 2.93 -10.20 0.65
C ARG A 70 3.59 -9.15 1.53
N ARG A 71 2.83 -8.39 2.32
CA ARG A 71 3.36 -7.36 3.23
C ARG A 71 4.33 -7.96 4.25
N ILE A 72 3.96 -9.08 4.86
CA ILE A 72 4.80 -9.77 5.84
C ILE A 72 6.07 -10.33 5.17
N ALA A 73 5.93 -10.93 3.98
CA ALA A 73 7.08 -11.46 3.23
C ALA A 73 8.11 -10.37 2.90
N LEU A 74 7.66 -9.20 2.42
CA LEU A 74 8.54 -8.07 2.12
C LEU A 74 9.27 -7.55 3.36
N LYS A 75 8.61 -7.49 4.52
CA LYS A 75 9.27 -7.11 5.78
C LYS A 75 10.39 -8.09 6.14
N LYS A 76 10.12 -9.40 6.05
CA LYS A 76 11.12 -10.45 6.29
C LYS A 76 12.30 -10.38 5.33
N GLN A 77 12.02 -10.11 4.04
CA GLN A 77 13.05 -9.99 3.02
C GLN A 77 13.98 -8.80 3.30
N ARG A 78 13.42 -7.64 3.69
CA ARG A 78 14.21 -6.45 4.07
C ARG A 78 15.12 -6.72 5.27
N THR A 79 14.58 -7.34 6.33
CA THR A 79 15.39 -7.67 7.51
C THR A 79 16.50 -8.68 7.20
N LYS A 80 16.21 -9.66 6.33
CA LYS A 80 17.21 -10.64 5.89
C LYS A 80 18.33 -9.95 5.12
N LYS A 81 17.99 -9.11 4.14
CA LYS A 81 18.95 -8.33 3.35
C LYS A 81 19.86 -7.49 4.24
N ASN A 82 19.30 -6.70 5.16
CA ASN A 82 20.11 -5.86 6.05
C ASN A 82 21.05 -6.68 6.95
N LYS A 83 20.61 -7.86 7.41
CA LYS A 83 21.45 -8.77 8.21
C LYS A 83 22.61 -9.34 7.38
N GLU A 84 22.34 -9.71 6.13
CA GLU A 84 23.36 -10.21 5.19
C GLU A 84 24.39 -9.13 4.86
N GLU A 85 23.95 -7.93 4.52
CA GLU A 85 24.82 -6.78 4.24
C GLU A 85 25.70 -6.40 5.44
N ALA A 86 25.14 -6.39 6.66
CA ALA A 86 25.90 -6.13 7.87
C ALA A 86 26.97 -7.20 8.13
N ALA A 87 26.64 -8.48 7.90
CA ALA A 87 27.58 -9.58 8.05
C ALA A 87 28.70 -9.52 6.99
N GLU A 88 28.37 -9.15 5.75
CA GLU A 88 29.34 -8.96 4.67
C GLU A 88 30.30 -7.80 4.97
N TYR A 89 29.77 -6.66 5.40
CA TYR A 89 30.56 -5.51 5.80
C TYR A 89 31.49 -5.82 6.98
N ALA A 90 31.01 -6.55 8.00
CA ALA A 90 31.82 -6.97 9.13
C ALA A 90 33.01 -7.86 8.71
N LYS A 91 32.80 -8.79 7.76
CA LYS A 91 33.88 -9.62 7.19
C LYS A 91 34.92 -8.77 6.47
N LEU A 92 34.48 -7.82 5.65
CA LEU A 92 35.38 -6.90 4.94
C LEU A 92 36.19 -6.05 5.92
N LEU A 93 35.55 -5.53 6.95
CA LEU A 93 36.19 -4.72 7.98
C LEU A 93 37.26 -5.51 8.74
N ALA A 94 36.95 -6.75 9.14
CA ALA A 94 37.91 -7.64 9.80
C ALA A 94 39.16 -7.89 8.93
N LYS A 95 38.97 -8.12 7.62
CA LYS A 95 40.07 -8.27 6.66
C LYS A 95 40.95 -7.00 6.60
N ARG A 96 40.35 -5.83 6.45
CA ARG A 96 41.07 -4.55 6.38
C ARG A 96 41.83 -4.22 7.66
N MET A 97 41.26 -4.52 8.82
CA MET A 97 41.93 -4.32 10.12
C MET A 97 43.13 -5.25 10.29
N LYS A 98 43.03 -6.50 9.82
CA LYS A 98 44.15 -7.45 9.82
C LYS A 98 45.30 -6.98 8.93
N GLU A 99 44.99 -6.61 7.68
CA GLU A 99 45.97 -6.06 6.72
C GLU A 99 46.67 -4.80 7.26
N ALA A 100 45.91 -3.88 7.87
CA ALA A 100 46.47 -2.68 8.47
C ALA A 100 47.39 -2.99 9.67
N LYS A 101 47.05 -3.99 10.50
CA LYS A 101 47.87 -4.44 11.63
C LYS A 101 49.18 -5.05 11.15
N GLU A 102 49.14 -5.92 10.14
CA GLU A 102 50.32 -6.53 9.53
C GLU A 102 51.25 -5.47 8.93
N LYS A 103 50.71 -4.53 8.15
CA LYS A 103 51.47 -3.40 7.60
C LYS A 103 52.14 -2.54 8.69
N ARG A 104 51.45 -2.29 9.80
CA ARG A 104 52.03 -1.58 10.95
C ARG A 104 53.16 -2.38 11.61
N GLN A 105 53.00 -3.69 11.76
CA GLN A 105 54.04 -4.56 12.31
C GLN A 105 55.29 -4.58 11.42
N GLU A 106 55.14 -4.65 10.10
CA GLU A 106 56.24 -4.57 9.14
C GLU A 106 57.01 -3.24 9.25
N GLN A 107 56.29 -2.11 9.37
CA GLN A 107 56.93 -0.81 9.56
C GLN A 107 57.71 -0.74 10.87
N ILE A 108 57.17 -1.28 11.96
CA ILE A 108 57.86 -1.34 13.26
C ILE A 108 59.11 -2.23 13.16
N ALA A 109 59.00 -3.40 12.52
CA ALA A 109 60.13 -4.30 12.30
C ALA A 109 61.23 -3.63 11.47
N LYS A 110 60.87 -2.92 10.40
CA LYS A 110 61.79 -2.13 9.58
C LYS A 110 62.48 -1.04 10.41
N ARG A 111 61.74 -0.30 11.24
CA ARG A 111 62.29 0.73 12.13
C ARG A 111 63.26 0.14 13.16
N ARG A 112 62.92 -0.98 13.79
CA ARG A 112 63.82 -1.68 14.74
C ARG A 112 65.12 -2.11 14.07
N ARG A 113 65.05 -2.72 12.88
CA ARG A 113 66.23 -3.13 12.09
C ARG A 113 67.14 -1.96 11.73
N LEU A 114 66.55 -0.82 11.31
CA LEU A 114 67.32 0.40 11.01
C LEU A 114 68.00 0.97 12.26
N SER A 115 67.31 0.93 13.40
CA SER A 115 67.88 1.39 14.68
C SER A 115 69.05 0.53 15.16
N SER A 116 68.97 -0.80 15.01
CA SER A 116 70.07 -1.69 15.41
C SER A 116 71.30 -1.52 14.52
N LEU A 117 71.12 -1.37 13.20
CA LEU A 117 72.21 -1.09 12.26
C LEU A 117 72.94 0.21 12.59
N ARG A 118 72.19 1.27 12.92
CA ARG A 118 72.77 2.57 13.30
C ARG A 118 73.56 2.50 14.62
N ALA A 119 73.11 1.70 15.59
CA ALA A 119 73.84 1.50 16.83
C ALA A 119 75.16 0.76 16.60
N SER A 120 75.19 -0.25 15.72
CA SER A 120 76.44 -0.97 15.39
C SER A 120 77.46 -0.09 14.67
N THR A 121 77.05 0.76 13.72
CA THR A 121 77.97 1.65 13.00
C THR A 121 78.57 2.73 13.89
N SER A 122 77.79 3.29 14.81
CA SER A 122 78.29 4.29 15.77
C SER A 122 79.34 3.73 16.73
N LYS A 123 79.26 2.43 17.05
CA LYS A 123 80.20 1.74 17.95
C LYS A 123 81.54 1.49 17.26
N SER A 124 81.52 1.08 15.99
CA SER A 124 82.74 0.91 15.20
C SER A 124 83.47 2.23 14.95
N GLU A 125 82.74 3.32 14.70
CA GLU A 125 83.36 4.65 14.52
C GLU A 125 83.97 5.20 15.82
N SER A 126 83.38 4.91 16.99
CA SER A 126 83.93 5.32 18.28
C SER A 126 85.19 4.55 18.70
N SER A 127 85.39 3.34 18.17
CA SER A 127 86.55 2.49 18.47
C SER A 127 87.77 2.78 17.58
N GLN A 128 87.64 3.67 16.60
CA GLN A 128 88.71 4.03 15.65
C GLN A 128 89.32 5.42 15.91
N LYS A 129 89.01 6.06 17.04
CA LYS A 129 89.66 7.28 17.55
C LYS A 129 90.38 6.98 18.86
#